data_AF-A0A2N5DGI1-F1
#
_entry.id   AF-A0A2N5DGI1-F1
#
_cell.length_a   1.000
_cell.length_b   1.000
_cell.length_c   1.000
_cell.angle_alpha   90.00
_cell.angle_beta   90.00
_cell.angle_gamma   90.00
#
_symmetry.space_group_name_H-M   'P 1'
#
loop_
_entity.id
_entity.type
_entity.pdbx_description
1 polymer ?
#
loop_
_entity_poly.entity_id
_entity_poly.type
_entity_poly.pdbx_seq_one_letter_code
_entity_poly.pdbx_strand_id
1 'polypeptide(L)'
;MLSEQARQVVEKTRTGRKVALVFRVQAGVDRVALRNIKDVVQRNRQLDTIYEIAKQPVLEAVSKYESAGFQIVDHLAGTPRLVVSAPAQMWRQILRDNVGFVTDPTIEVMPNEPFRSAPL
;
A
#
# COMPACT_ATOMS: atom_id res chain seq x y z
N MET A 1 9.30 -2.84 -1.61
CA MET A 1 10.42 -2.25 -0.89
C MET A 1 9.91 -1.21 0.09
N LEU A 2 10.19 -1.48 1.36
CA LEU A 2 9.95 -0.58 2.49
C LEU A 2 10.90 0.61 2.45
N SER A 3 10.34 1.82 2.61
CA SER A 3 11.14 3.03 2.79
C SER A 3 11.79 3.10 4.18
N GLU A 4 12.95 3.75 4.25
CA GLU A 4 13.64 3.99 5.54
C GLU A 4 12.78 4.77 6.54
N GLN A 5 11.94 5.69 6.05
CA GLN A 5 11.00 6.42 6.89
C GLN A 5 9.95 5.48 7.50
N ALA A 6 9.38 4.56 6.70
CA ALA A 6 8.42 3.58 7.21
C ALA A 6 9.06 2.65 8.25
N ARG A 7 10.31 2.22 8.00
CA ARG A 7 11.10 1.44 8.97
C ARG A 7 11.23 2.17 10.30
N GLN A 8 11.64 3.44 10.27
CA GLN A 8 11.81 4.24 11.48
C GLN A 8 10.50 4.43 12.26
N VAL A 9 9.37 4.63 11.56
CA VAL A 9 8.05 4.76 12.21
C VAL A 9 7.71 3.47 12.96
N VAL A 10 7.90 2.30 12.34
CA VAL A 10 7.68 0.99 12.97
C VAL A 10 8.59 0.80 14.18
N GLU A 11 9.88 1.12 14.06
CA GLU A 11 10.87 0.92 15.12
C GLU A 11 10.62 1.82 16.33
N LYS A 12 10.31 3.10 16.11
CA LYS A 12 10.06 4.10 17.17
C LYS A 12 8.70 3.93 17.87
N THR A 13 7.74 3.26 17.23
CA THR A 13 6.39 3.10 17.79
C THR A 13 6.37 2.07 18.92
N ARG A 14 5.69 2.37 20.04
CA ARG A 14 5.54 1.41 21.16
C ARG A 14 4.85 0.12 20.70
N THR A 15 5.31 -1.01 21.22
CA THR A 15 4.94 -2.38 20.80
C THR A 15 3.44 -2.64 20.74
N GLY A 16 2.65 -2.06 21.66
CA GLY A 16 1.19 -2.21 21.70
C GLY A 16 0.39 -1.22 20.85
N ARG A 17 1.02 -0.30 20.13
CA ARG A 17 0.33 0.63 19.24
C ARG A 17 0.27 0.09 17.82
N LYS A 18 -0.84 0.35 17.14
CA LYS A 18 -0.99 0.09 15.71
C LYS A 18 -0.21 1.15 14.91
N VAL A 19 0.42 0.70 13.83
CA VAL A 19 1.07 1.54 12.82
C VAL A 19 0.34 1.31 11.51
N ALA A 20 -0.09 2.39 10.88
CA ALA A 20 -0.64 2.38 9.53
C ALA A 20 0.46 2.79 8.53
N LEU A 21 0.63 1.99 7.49
CA LEU A 21 1.54 2.25 6.38
C LEU A 21 0.74 2.29 5.08
N VAL A 22 1.18 3.12 4.15
CA VAL A 22 0.63 3.20 2.80
C VAL A 22 1.45 2.29 1.90
N PHE A 23 0.78 1.40 1.20
CA PHE A 23 1.33 0.55 0.16
C PHE A 23 0.95 1.15 -1.17
N ARG A 24 1.90 1.34 -2.06
CA ARG A 24 1.68 1.75 -3.45
C ARG A 24 2.15 0.63 -4.35
N VAL A 25 1.24 0.03 -5.09
CA VAL A 25 1.53 -1.04 -6.04
C VAL A 25 1.89 -0.47 -7.41
N GLN A 26 2.81 -1.10 -8.11
CA GLN A 26 3.09 -0.77 -9.49
C GLN A 26 2.00 -1.35 -10.38
N ALA A 27 1.00 -0.54 -10.71
CA ALA A 27 0.01 -0.91 -11.70
C ALA A 27 0.63 -0.75 -13.10
N GLY A 28 0.64 -1.83 -13.90
CA GLY A 28 1.07 -1.86 -15.30
C GLY A 28 0.11 -1.09 -16.22
N VAL A 29 -0.07 0.20 -15.96
CA VAL A 29 -1.04 1.04 -16.65
C VAL A 29 -0.49 1.42 -18.02
N ASP A 30 -1.12 0.90 -19.07
CA ASP A 30 -0.92 1.41 -20.43
C ASP A 30 -1.62 2.76 -20.60
N ARG A 31 -0.86 3.83 -20.40
CA ARG A 31 -1.34 5.20 -20.52
C ARG A 31 -1.76 5.56 -21.95
N VAL A 32 -1.20 4.90 -22.97
CA VAL A 32 -1.54 5.16 -24.37
C VAL A 32 -2.91 4.55 -24.66
N ALA A 33 -3.13 3.29 -24.27
CA ALA A 33 -4.43 2.62 -24.42
C ALA A 33 -5.55 3.37 -23.70
N LEU A 34 -5.32 3.84 -22.47
CA LEU A 34 -6.33 4.59 -21.71
C LEU A 34 -6.65 5.96 -22.33
N ARG A 35 -5.65 6.66 -22.89
CA ARG A 35 -5.87 7.95 -23.57
C ARG A 35 -6.76 7.81 -24.81
N ASN A 36 -6.75 6.64 -25.46
CA ASN A 36 -7.56 6.38 -26.65
C ASN A 36 -9.05 6.16 -26.32
N ILE A 37 -9.41 5.88 -25.07
CA ILE A 37 -10.80 5.78 -24.63
C ILE A 37 -11.36 7.20 -24.51
N LYS A 38 -12.19 7.65 -25.46
CA LYS A 38 -12.73 9.02 -25.48
C LYS A 38 -13.68 9.32 -24.31
N ASP A 39 -14.47 8.32 -23.91
CA ASP A 39 -15.40 8.44 -22.78
C ASP A 39 -14.63 8.43 -21.44
N VAL A 40 -14.76 9.52 -20.68
CA VAL A 40 -14.10 9.70 -19.39
C VAL A 40 -14.61 8.70 -18.34
N VAL A 41 -15.91 8.39 -18.34
CA VAL A 41 -16.50 7.43 -17.40
C VAL A 41 -15.96 6.03 -17.70
N GLN A 42 -15.92 5.64 -18.97
CA GLN A 42 -15.36 4.35 -19.38
C GLN A 42 -13.86 4.26 -19.06
N ARG A 43 -13.11 5.34 -19.30
CA ARG A 43 -11.67 5.40 -18.99
C ARG A 43 -11.39 5.25 -17.50
N ASN A 44 -12.16 5.93 -16.66
CA ASN A 44 -12.02 5.85 -15.20
C ASN A 44 -12.37 4.45 -14.69
N ARG A 45 -13.45 3.83 -15.18
CA ARG A 45 -13.79 2.43 -14.83
C ARG A 45 -12.68 1.44 -15.18
N GLN A 46 -12.04 1.64 -16.35
CA GLN A 46 -10.90 0.81 -16.75
C GLN A 46 -9.69 1.02 -15.84
N LEU A 47 -9.39 2.27 -15.48
CA LEU A 47 -8.34 2.61 -14.51
C LEU A 47 -8.59 1.97 -13.15
N ASP A 48 -9.81 2.08 -12.64
CA ASP A 48 -10.23 1.48 -11.37
C ASP A 48 -10.02 -0.03 -11.39
N THR A 49 -10.43 -0.68 -12.48
CA THR A 49 -10.24 -2.13 -12.66
C THR A 49 -8.77 -2.52 -12.66
N ILE A 50 -7.92 -1.77 -13.36
CA ILE A 50 -6.46 -2.01 -13.38
C ILE A 50 -5.88 -1.87 -11.96
N TYR A 51 -6.29 -0.85 -11.21
CA TYR A 51 -5.81 -0.63 -9.85
C TYR A 51 -6.30 -1.69 -8.87
N GLU A 52 -7.54 -2.14 -8.97
CA GLU A 52 -8.06 -3.23 -8.14
C GLU A 52 -7.33 -4.54 -8.40
N ILE A 53 -7.06 -4.89 -9.66
CA ILE A 53 -6.25 -6.07 -10.02
C ILE A 53 -4.83 -5.95 -9.46
N ALA A 54 -4.19 -4.79 -9.63
CA ALA A 54 -2.83 -4.56 -9.14
C ALA A 54 -2.72 -4.65 -7.60
N LYS A 55 -3.80 -4.34 -6.87
CA LYS A 55 -3.84 -4.44 -5.41
C LYS A 55 -4.02 -5.87 -4.89
N GLN A 56 -4.63 -6.78 -5.66
CA GLN A 56 -4.97 -8.15 -5.20
C GLN A 56 -3.82 -8.90 -4.53
N PRO A 57 -2.58 -8.93 -5.06
CA PRO A 57 -1.49 -9.66 -4.42
C PRO A 57 -1.18 -9.16 -3.01
N VAL A 58 -1.31 -7.84 -2.78
CA VAL A 58 -1.11 -7.26 -1.44
C VAL A 58 -2.28 -7.59 -0.53
N LEU A 59 -3.52 -7.55 -1.03
CA LEU A 59 -4.71 -7.92 -0.27
C LEU A 59 -4.62 -9.38 0.21
N GLU A 60 -4.26 -10.31 -0.69
CA GLU A 60 -4.06 -11.72 -0.39
C GLU A 60 -2.88 -11.97 0.56
N ALA A 61 -1.80 -11.20 0.43
CA ALA A 61 -0.67 -11.30 1.35
C ALA A 61 -1.07 -10.83 2.76
N VAL A 62 -1.78 -9.70 2.87
CA VAL A 62 -2.20 -9.12 4.15
C VAL A 62 -3.25 -10.00 4.85
N SER A 63 -4.18 -10.59 4.11
CA SER A 63 -5.23 -11.46 4.69
C SER A 63 -4.64 -12.69 5.41
N LYS A 64 -3.51 -13.22 4.94
CA LYS A 64 -2.78 -14.32 5.61
C LYS A 64 -2.28 -13.95 7.02
N TYR A 65 -2.15 -12.67 7.32
CA TYR A 65 -1.71 -12.16 8.62
C TYR A 65 -2.84 -11.49 9.43
N GLU A 66 -4.09 -11.65 9.02
CA GLU A 66 -5.24 -11.05 9.71
C GLU A 66 -5.35 -11.52 11.17
N SER A 67 -5.08 -12.80 11.42
CA SER A 67 -5.02 -13.38 12.77
C SER A 67 -3.93 -12.77 13.66
N ALA A 68 -2.89 -12.19 13.06
CA ALA A 68 -1.85 -11.45 13.75
C ALA A 68 -2.19 -9.95 13.91
N GLY A 69 -3.38 -9.52 13.50
CA GLY A 69 -3.86 -8.15 13.66
C GLY A 69 -3.51 -7.21 12.50
N PHE A 70 -3.09 -7.75 11.35
CA PHE A 70 -3.03 -6.97 10.11
C PHE A 70 -4.42 -6.71 9.56
N GLN A 71 -4.67 -5.48 9.14
CA GLN A 71 -5.97 -5.04 8.64
C GLN A 71 -5.78 -4.05 7.51
N ILE A 72 -6.56 -4.20 6.43
CA ILE A 72 -6.69 -3.17 5.41
C ILE A 72 -7.63 -2.11 5.97
N VAL A 73 -7.12 -0.89 6.12
CA VAL A 73 -7.90 0.25 6.62
C VAL A 73 -8.65 0.93 5.48
N ASP A 74 -8.01 1.06 4.32
CA ASP A 74 -8.59 1.71 3.14
C ASP A 74 -7.93 1.16 1.87
N HIS A 75 -8.72 0.99 0.81
CA HIS A 75 -8.26 0.58 -0.52
C HIS A 75 -7.92 1.76 -1.43
N LEU A 76 -8.18 3.01 -1.00
CA LEU A 76 -7.97 4.25 -1.75
C LEU A 76 -8.45 4.11 -3.20
N ALA A 77 -9.77 3.99 -3.37
CA ALA A 77 -10.42 3.76 -4.66
C ALA A 77 -9.93 4.73 -5.75
N GLY A 78 -9.78 4.23 -6.97
CA GLY A 78 -9.23 4.99 -8.10
C GLY A 78 -7.73 5.29 -8.00
N THR A 79 -7.01 4.67 -7.06
CA THR A 79 -5.56 4.78 -6.94
C THR A 79 -4.90 3.41 -6.81
N PRO A 80 -3.60 3.29 -7.15
CA PRO A 80 -2.83 2.07 -6.91
C PRO A 80 -2.29 2.02 -5.47
N ARG A 81 -3.00 2.61 -4.49
CA ARG A 81 -2.56 2.68 -3.10
C ARG A 81 -3.54 1.96 -2.19
N LEU A 82 -3.06 1.47 -1.05
CA LEU A 82 -3.89 0.97 0.03
C LEU A 82 -3.23 1.31 1.38
N VAL A 83 -4.02 1.36 2.44
CA VAL A 83 -3.55 1.61 3.80
C VAL A 83 -3.68 0.31 4.59
N VAL A 84 -2.57 -0.16 5.14
CA VAL A 84 -2.52 -1.38 5.96
C VAL A 84 -2.08 -0.99 7.37
N SER A 85 -2.82 -1.46 8.36
CA SER A 85 -2.53 -1.25 9.77
C SER A 85 -2.23 -2.58 10.45
N ALA A 86 -1.23 -2.59 11.33
CA ALA A 86 -0.92 -3.72 12.21
C ALA A 86 -0.24 -3.24 13.50
N PRO A 87 -0.20 -4.05 14.57
CA PRO A 87 0.61 -3.75 15.75
C PRO A 87 2.08 -3.55 15.38
N ALA A 88 2.75 -2.58 16.01
CA ALA A 88 4.17 -2.29 15.75
C ALA A 88 5.07 -3.52 15.93
N GLN A 89 4.76 -4.39 16.90
CA GLN A 89 5.46 -5.66 17.10
C GLN A 89 5.42 -6.55 15.85
N MET A 90 4.25 -6.65 15.23
CA MET A 90 4.02 -7.51 14.09
C MET A 90 4.69 -6.97 12.83
N TRP A 91 4.67 -5.64 12.64
CA TRP A 91 5.48 -5.02 11.61
C TRP A 91 6.97 -5.34 11.78
N ARG A 92 7.52 -5.20 12.99
CA ARG A 92 8.94 -5.55 13.24
C ARG A 92 9.25 -7.01 12.91
N GLN A 93 8.34 -7.93 13.20
CA GLN A 93 8.50 -9.33 12.85
C GLN A 93 8.53 -9.52 11.33
N ILE A 94 7.54 -8.99 10.61
CA ILE A 94 7.48 -9.00 9.13
C ILE A 94 8.77 -8.44 8.50
N LEU A 95 9.29 -7.33 9.06
CA LEU A 95 10.52 -6.70 8.59
C LEU A 95 11.77 -7.54 8.86
N ARG A 96 11.81 -8.25 9.99
CA ARG A 96 12.90 -9.16 10.34
C ARG A 96 12.88 -10.41 9.45
N ASP A 97 11.69 -10.94 9.20
CA ASP A 97 11.48 -12.17 8.44
C ASP A 97 11.56 -11.94 6.92
N ASN A 98 11.80 -10.70 6.47
CA ASN A 98 11.91 -10.30 5.06
C ASN A 98 10.72 -10.75 4.20
N VAL A 99 9.51 -10.68 4.74
CA VAL A 99 8.31 -11.18 4.06
C VAL A 99 8.08 -10.47 2.72
N GLY A 100 7.68 -11.26 1.72
CA GLY A 100 7.64 -10.85 0.32
C GLY A 100 6.96 -9.51 0.04
N PHE A 101 5.78 -9.23 0.60
CA PHE A 101 5.02 -8.01 0.24
C PHE A 101 5.64 -6.69 0.73
N VAL A 102 6.60 -6.73 1.67
CA VAL A 102 7.37 -5.54 2.10
C VAL A 102 8.72 -5.43 1.39
N THR A 103 9.24 -6.53 0.87
CA THR A 103 10.51 -6.60 0.13
C THR A 103 10.34 -6.55 -1.39
N ASP A 104 9.15 -6.81 -1.91
CA ASP A 104 8.81 -6.82 -3.34
C ASP A 104 9.16 -5.49 -4.01
N PRO A 105 10.01 -5.44 -5.05
CA PRO A 105 10.38 -4.20 -5.72
C PRO A 105 9.22 -3.47 -6.41
N THR A 106 8.12 -4.18 -6.70
CA THR A 106 6.91 -3.61 -7.34
C THR A 106 5.97 -2.92 -6.34
N ILE A 107 6.27 -2.98 -5.05
CA ILE A 107 5.45 -2.40 -3.97
C ILE A 107 6.27 -1.35 -3.25
N GLU A 108 5.83 -0.11 -3.17
CA GLU A 108 6.46 0.92 -2.34
C GLU A 108 5.71 1.05 -1.02
N VAL A 109 6.40 0.94 0.12
CA VAL A 109 5.77 1.05 1.45
C VAL A 109 6.29 2.29 2.18
N MET A 110 5.38 3.18 2.54
CA MET A 110 5.66 4.50 3.10
C MET A 110 4.84 4.77 4.37
N PRO A 111 5.29 5.69 5.25
CA PRO A 111 4.48 6.12 6.39
C PRO A 111 3.12 6.66 5.95
N ASN A 112 2.08 6.39 6.74
CA ASN A 112 0.80 7.10 6.62
C ASN A 112 0.89 8.46 7.33
N GLU A 113 1.74 9.35 6.81
CA GLU A 113 1.85 10.72 7.32
C GLU A 113 0.92 11.66 6.56
N PRO A 114 0.37 12.70 7.22
CA PRO A 114 -0.34 13.75 6.52
C PRO A 114 0.58 14.39 5.48
N PHE A 115 0.06 14.63 4.28
CA PHE A 115 0.74 15.36 3.21
C PHE A 115 1.10 16.75 3.76
N ARG A 116 2.34 16.94 4.24
CA ARG A 116 2.85 18.29 4.48
C ARG A 116 3.03 18.90 3.09
N SER A 117 2.06 19.72 2.67
CA SER A 117 2.25 20.64 1.56
C SER A 117 3.61 21.31 1.74
N ALA A 118 4.50 21.14 0.76
CA ALA A 118 5.72 21.93 0.69
C ALA A 118 5.32 23.41 0.79
N PRO A 119 6.08 24.25 1.53
CA PRO A 119 5.83 25.69 1.49
C PRO A 119 5.94 26.15 0.04
N LEU A 120 4.89 26.84 -0.42
CA LEU A 120 4.87 27.57 -1.69
C LEU A 120 5.98 28.63 -1.71
#